data_AF-A0AAD9JFA3-F1
#
_entry.id   AF-A0AAD9JFA3-F1
#
_cell.length_a   1.000
_cell.length_b   1.000
_cell.length_c   1.000
_cell.angle_alpha   90.00
_cell.angle_beta   90.00
_cell.angle_gamma   90.00
#
_symmetry.space_group_name_H-M   'P 1'
#
loop_
_entity.id
_entity.type
_entity.pdbx_description
1 polymer ?
#
loop_
_entity_poly.entity_id
_entity_poly.type
_entity_poly.pdbx_seq_one_letter_code
_entity_poly.pdbx_strand_id
1 'polypeptide(L)'
;MLDLDPDTRITAIEALAHPYLHQYADPSDEPESGMYDQSFEDKDLIIEEWRSLVHKEVIMFEGPKPRVQLTLSGYKMDNIDLIK
;
A
#
# COMPACT_ATOMS: atom_id res chain seq x y z
N MET A 1 -11.01 -4.53 22.99
CA MET A 1 -11.68 -4.12 21.72
C MET A 1 -12.95 -3.33 22.02
N LEU A 2 -13.92 -3.91 22.75
CA LEU A 2 -15.11 -3.18 23.23
C LEU A 2 -14.86 -2.63 24.65
N ASP A 3 -14.00 -1.63 24.72
CA ASP A 3 -13.79 -0.85 25.94
C ASP A 3 -14.25 0.60 25.71
N LEU A 4 -14.87 1.19 26.74
CA LEU A 4 -15.31 2.57 26.73
C LEU A 4 -14.12 3.53 26.74
N ASP A 5 -13.08 3.17 27.50
CA ASP A 5 -11.82 3.90 27.50
C ASP A 5 -11.02 3.50 26.25
N PRO A 6 -10.66 4.45 25.36
CA PRO A 6 -9.86 4.14 24.19
C PRO A 6 -8.43 3.73 24.54
N ASP A 7 -7.88 4.21 25.65
CA ASP A 7 -6.48 3.99 26.02
C ASP A 7 -6.24 2.57 26.55
N THR A 8 -7.29 1.92 27.06
CA THR A 8 -7.25 0.51 27.50
C THR A 8 -7.64 -0.47 26.38
N ARG A 9 -7.97 0.03 25.19
CA ARG A 9 -8.36 -0.80 24.06
C ARG A 9 -7.13 -1.50 23.48
N ILE A 10 -7.22 -2.82 23.39
CA ILE A 10 -6.24 -3.65 22.67
C ILE A 10 -5.89 -3.07 21.29
N THR A 11 -4.60 -3.04 20.96
CA THR A 11 -4.08 -2.59 19.67
C THR A 11 -4.27 -3.66 18.58
N ALA A 12 -4.10 -3.29 17.31
CA ALA A 12 -4.16 -4.24 16.20
C ALA A 12 -3.10 -5.35 16.33
N ILE A 13 -1.88 -4.98 16.72
CA ILE A 13 -0.75 -5.91 16.89
C ILE A 13 -1.05 -6.93 17.98
N GLU A 14 -1.52 -6.48 19.14
CA GLU A 14 -1.90 -7.37 20.25
C GLU A 14 -3.11 -8.26 19.88
N ALA A 15 -4.04 -7.74 19.09
CA ALA A 15 -5.19 -8.51 18.61
C ALA A 15 -4.78 -9.62 17.63
N LEU A 16 -3.81 -9.38 16.74
CA LEU A 16 -3.27 -10.39 15.83
C LEU A 16 -2.56 -11.53 16.60
N ALA A 17 -1.89 -11.20 17.70
CA ALA A 17 -1.28 -12.19 18.60
C ALA A 17 -2.29 -12.94 19.49
N HIS A 18 -3.58 -12.61 19.46
CA HIS A 18 -4.59 -13.23 20.32
C HIS A 18 -4.85 -14.70 19.90
N PRO A 19 -5.03 -15.65 20.84
CA PRO A 19 -5.21 -17.08 20.54
C PRO A 19 -6.34 -17.41 19.54
N TYR A 20 -7.35 -16.53 19.46
CA TYR A 20 -8.44 -16.65 18.51
C TYR A 20 -7.98 -16.66 17.04
N LEU A 21 -6.90 -15.93 16.71
CA LEU A 21 -6.36 -15.80 15.36
C LEU A 21 -5.15 -16.70 15.10
N HIS A 22 -4.76 -17.56 16.05
CA HIS A 22 -3.53 -18.36 15.96
C HIS A 22 -3.42 -19.20 14.67
N GLN A 23 -4.54 -19.66 14.12
CA GLN A 23 -4.56 -20.44 12.88
C GLN A 23 -4.18 -19.63 11.62
N TYR A 24 -4.19 -18.30 11.69
CA TYR A 24 -3.90 -17.39 10.58
C TYR A 24 -2.73 -16.44 10.86
N ALA A 25 -2.38 -16.24 12.12
CA ALA A 25 -1.35 -15.29 12.51
C ALA A 25 0.04 -15.72 12.00
N ASP A 26 0.69 -14.83 11.25
CA ASP A 26 2.05 -15.02 10.74
C ASP A 26 2.84 -13.71 10.89
N PRO A 27 3.73 -13.61 11.90
CA PRO A 27 4.52 -12.40 12.12
C PRO A 27 5.42 -12.01 10.93
N SER A 28 5.70 -12.93 10.01
CA SER A 28 6.50 -12.65 8.81
C SER A 28 5.69 -12.05 7.65
N ASP A 29 4.36 -12.19 7.67
CA ASP A 29 3.43 -11.66 6.66
C ASP A 29 2.54 -10.53 7.21
N GLU A 30 2.89 -9.99 8.38
CA GLU A 30 2.19 -8.89 9.06
C GLU A 30 3.10 -7.64 9.18
N PRO A 31 3.46 -6.97 8.05
CA PRO A 31 4.39 -5.85 8.08
C PRO A 31 3.75 -4.55 8.58
N GLU A 32 4.56 -3.71 9.23
CA GLU A 32 4.21 -2.32 9.53
C GLU A 32 4.51 -1.40 8.33
N SER A 33 3.69 -0.37 8.15
CA SER A 33 3.97 0.70 7.19
C SER A 33 4.96 1.71 7.78
N GLY A 34 5.74 2.36 6.90
CA GLY A 34 6.45 3.58 7.26
C GLY A 34 5.49 4.71 7.65
N MET A 35 6.02 5.71 8.35
CA MET A 35 5.28 6.91 8.73
C MET A 35 4.72 7.61 7.48
N TYR A 36 3.42 7.94 7.51
CA TYR A 36 2.76 8.69 6.46
C TYR A 36 2.86 10.20 6.72
N ASP A 37 3.28 10.97 5.73
CA ASP A 37 3.31 12.44 5.82
C ASP A 37 1.91 13.01 5.66
N GLN A 38 1.33 13.44 6.78
CA GLN A 38 0.01 14.08 6.85
C GLN A 38 0.09 15.61 6.97
N SER A 39 1.26 16.20 6.79
CA SER A 39 1.46 17.66 6.94
C SER A 39 0.64 18.52 5.97
N PHE A 40 0.04 17.91 4.94
CA PHE A 40 -0.86 18.61 4.03
C PHE A 40 -2.20 18.95 4.67
N GLU A 41 -2.66 18.21 5.70
CA GLU A 41 -3.92 18.47 6.39
C GLU A 41 -3.93 19.83 7.11
N ASP A 42 -2.75 20.30 7.54
CA ASP A 42 -2.59 21.59 8.20
C ASP A 42 -2.47 22.77 7.22
N LYS A 43 -2.49 22.53 5.90
CA LYS A 43 -2.29 23.58 4.89
C LYS A 43 -3.63 24.21 4.49
N ASP A 44 -3.68 25.54 4.58
CA ASP A 44 -4.79 26.32 4.04
C ASP A 44 -4.46 26.81 2.62
N LEU A 45 -4.81 25.98 1.62
CA LEU A 45 -4.56 26.23 0.20
C LEU A 45 -5.85 26.56 -0.53
N ILE A 46 -5.75 27.35 -1.60
CA ILE A 46 -6.90 27.61 -2.47
C ILE A 46 -7.21 26.42 -3.38
N ILE A 47 -8.41 26.40 -3.97
CA ILE A 47 -8.89 25.28 -4.80
C ILE A 47 -7.94 24.96 -5.96
N GLU A 48 -7.35 25.98 -6.58
CA GLU A 48 -6.42 25.85 -7.70
C GLU A 48 -5.15 25.09 -7.32
N GLU A 49 -4.63 25.34 -6.11
CA GLU A 49 -3.43 24.68 -5.59
C GLU A 49 -3.72 23.22 -5.25
N TRP A 50 -4.85 22.95 -4.60
CA TRP A 50 -5.32 21.58 -4.35
C TRP A 50 -5.48 20.78 -5.64
N ARG A 51 -6.09 21.39 -6.67
CA ARG A 51 -6.24 20.76 -7.99
C ARG A 51 -4.88 20.42 -8.60
N SER A 52 -3.90 21.32 -8.46
CA SER A 52 -2.55 21.09 -8.97
C SER A 52 -1.85 19.93 -8.25
N LEU A 53 -1.96 19.85 -6.92
CA LEU A 53 -1.39 18.77 -6.11
C LEU A 53 -2.01 17.41 -6.46
N VAL A 54 -3.33 17.32 -6.53
CA VAL A 54 -4.03 16.08 -6.92
C VAL A 54 -3.63 15.66 -8.34
N HIS A 55 -3.57 16.60 -9.27
CA HIS A 55 -3.13 16.30 -10.65
C HIS A 55 -1.69 15.78 -10.70
N LYS A 56 -0.80 16.34 -9.88
CA LYS A 56 0.57 15.87 -9.75
C LYS A 56 0.64 14.44 -9.23
N GLU A 57 -0.12 14.10 -8.20
CA GLU A 57 -0.17 12.73 -7.65
C GLU A 57 -0.66 11.72 -8.71
N VAL A 58 -1.66 12.08 -9.52
CA VAL A 58 -2.14 11.22 -10.62
C VAL A 58 -1.05 10.96 -11.65
N ILE A 59 -0.26 11.97 -12.02
CA ILE A 59 0.85 11.82 -12.98
C ILE A 59 2.00 11.02 -12.38
N MET A 60 2.29 11.20 -11.10
CA MET A 60 3.39 10.53 -10.40
C MET A 60 3.06 9.09 -9.98
N PHE A 61 1.80 8.67 -10.09
CA PHE A 61 1.39 7.33 -9.72
C PHE A 61 2.10 6.27 -10.58
N GLU A 62 2.98 5.50 -9.94
CA GLU A 62 3.55 4.28 -10.51
C GLU A 62 2.71 3.08 -10.08
N GLY A 63 2.10 2.40 -11.05
CA GLY A 63 1.30 1.20 -10.80
C GLY A 63 2.12 0.09 -10.12
N PRO A 64 1.45 -0.89 -9.49
CA PRO A 64 2.15 -2.00 -8.86
C PRO A 64 3.04 -2.70 -9.88
N LYS A 65 4.31 -2.93 -9.51
CA LYS A 65 5.21 -3.73 -10.34
C LYS A 65 4.55 -5.07 -10.62
N PRO A 66 4.51 -5.54 -11.88
CA PRO A 66 3.86 -6.79 -12.21
C PRO A 66 4.45 -7.91 -11.35
N ARG A 67 3.57 -8.68 -10.70
CA ARG A 67 3.93 -9.76 -9.75
C ARG A 67 4.77 -10.88 -10.37
N VAL A 68 4.88 -10.92 -11.70
CA VAL A 68 5.71 -11.84 -12.46
C VAL A 68 6.67 -11.02 -13.31
N GLN A 69 7.93 -10.94 -12.90
CA GLN A 69 9.00 -10.75 -13.87
C GLN A 69 9.10 -12.07 -14.62
N LEU A 70 8.50 -12.17 -15.80
CA LEU A 70 8.87 -13.21 -16.75
C LEU A 70 10.33 -12.95 -17.11
N THR A 71 11.27 -13.52 -16.34
CA THR A 71 12.63 -13.67 -16.82
C THR A 71 12.53 -14.61 -18.01
N LEU A 72 12.46 -14.05 -19.22
CA LEU A 72 12.69 -14.77 -20.45
C LEU A 72 14.17 -15.14 -20.49
N SER A 73 14.58 -16.04 -19.61
CA SER A 73 15.77 -16.85 -19.80
C SER A 73 15.44 -17.82 -20.93
N GLY A 74 15.55 -17.34 -22.17
CA GLY A 74 15.77 -18.22 -23.32
C GLY A 74 14.94 -17.98 -24.59
N TYR A 75 13.99 -17.04 -24.64
CA TYR A 75 13.26 -16.80 -25.91
C TYR A 75 13.71 -15.50 -26.58
N LYS A 76 14.47 -15.66 -27.66
CA LYS A 76 14.72 -14.58 -28.63
C LYS A 76 13.41 -14.36 -29.39
N MET A 77 12.76 -13.22 -29.18
CA MET A 77 11.67 -12.77 -30.03
C MET A 77 12.29 -12.23 -31.32
N ASP A 78 12.20 -13.01 -32.41
CA ASP A 78 12.45 -12.50 -33.75
C ASP A 78 11.19 -11.75 -34.24
N ASN A 79 11.38 -10.63 -34.95
CA ASN A 79 10.42 -9.56 -35.29
C ASN A 79 9.11 -9.93 -36.03
N ILE A 80 8.63 -11.18 -36.01
CA ILE A 80 7.54 -11.65 -36.89
C ILE A 80 6.17 -11.77 -36.18
N ASP A 81 6.10 -11.79 -34.85
CA ASP A 81 4.83 -12.04 -34.15
C ASP A 81 3.99 -10.78 -33.82
N LEU A 82 4.28 -9.64 -34.44
CA LEU A 82 3.54 -8.38 -34.20
C LEU A 82 2.31 -8.15 -35.09
N ILE A 83 1.91 -9.11 -35.94
CA ILE A 83 0.70 -8.97 -36.76
C ILE A 83 -0.05 -10.31 -36.88
N LYS A 84 -0.89 -10.62 -35.88
CA LYS A 84 -2.20 -11.26 -36.06
C LYS A 84 -3.18 -10.76 -35.01
#